data_AF-A0A973YMS1-F1
#
_entry.id   AF-A0A973YMS1-F1
#
_cell.length_a   1.000
_cell.length_b   1.000
_cell.length_c   1.000
_cell.angle_alpha   90.00
_cell.angle_beta   90.00
_cell.angle_gamma   90.00
#
_symmetry.space_group_name_H-M   'P 1'
#
loop_
_entity.id
_entity.type
_entity.pdbx_description
1 polymer ?
#
loop_
_entity_poly.entity_id
_entity_poly.type
_entity_poly.pdbx_seq_one_letter_code
_entity_poly.pdbx_strand_id
1 'polypeptide(L)'
;MDPGAARRLEAKVLNTPASAASRKLLAALAPAALAVLTACSGSTSESVSTAVQDTSSAVATARIALRQDLDGKLTRAATATTLDDALKEAQTSRDAVLKLSPAGQEDRDTQKQALEVLDQCAAGFATARASLASDTGGPSLSDGDEALADAQDALDDLSQKVGSK
;
A
#
# COMPACT_ATOMS: atom_id res chain seq x y z
N MET A 1 -40.82 29.95 44.21
CA MET A 1 -39.44 30.44 44.41
C MET A 1 -38.51 29.31 44.01
N ASP A 2 -38.00 29.35 42.78
CA ASP A 2 -36.73 28.72 42.36
C ASP A 2 -35.56 29.30 43.19
N PRO A 3 -34.36 28.66 43.31
CA PRO A 3 -33.73 27.75 42.34
C PRO A 3 -32.94 26.54 42.91
N GLY A 4 -32.83 25.45 42.15
CA GLY A 4 -31.99 24.29 42.49
C GLY A 4 -30.67 24.23 41.71
N ALA A 5 -29.59 24.69 42.38
CA ALA A 5 -28.14 24.40 42.23
C ALA A 5 -27.68 23.52 41.04
N ALA A 6 -26.83 23.95 40.10
CA ALA A 6 -25.48 24.53 40.19
C ALA A 6 -24.44 23.68 40.97
N ARG A 7 -23.54 23.06 40.18
CA ARG A 7 -22.09 22.82 40.39
C ARG A 7 -21.59 22.59 41.83
N ARG A 8 -20.77 21.54 42.03
CA ARG A 8 -19.34 21.65 42.38
C ARG A 8 -18.77 20.36 43.03
N LEU A 9 -17.56 20.04 42.59
CA LEU A 9 -16.41 19.63 43.40
C LEU A 9 -16.57 18.40 44.30
N GLU A 10 -16.13 17.25 43.80
CA GLU A 10 -15.45 16.29 44.66
C GLU A 10 -14.02 16.78 44.90
N ALA A 11 -13.88 17.63 45.90
CA ALA A 11 -12.62 17.92 46.57
C ALA A 11 -12.76 17.47 48.02
N LYS A 12 -12.07 16.38 48.37
CA LYS A 12 -11.74 16.06 49.76
C LYS A 12 -10.25 15.70 49.77
N VAL A 13 -9.36 16.68 50.02
CA VAL A 13 -8.90 17.10 51.37
C VAL A 13 -8.20 15.91 52.03
N LEU A 14 -6.94 15.93 52.42
CA LEU A 14 -5.91 16.96 52.65
C LEU A 14 -4.64 16.14 52.94
N ASN A 15 -3.43 16.64 52.69
CA ASN A 15 -2.44 16.90 53.76
C ASN A 15 -1.10 17.35 53.14
N THR A 16 -0.87 18.66 53.13
CA THR A 16 0.48 19.26 53.05
C THR A 16 1.07 19.27 54.45
N PRO A 17 2.39 19.08 54.63
CA PRO A 17 3.30 20.24 54.70
C PRO A 17 4.60 19.96 53.91
N ALA A 18 5.02 20.83 52.98
CA ALA A 18 5.66 22.14 53.15
C ALA A 18 7.19 22.06 53.40
N SER A 19 7.89 22.93 52.66
CA SER A 19 9.25 23.42 52.86
C SER A 19 10.35 22.64 52.12
N ALA A 20 11.26 23.23 51.35
CA ALA A 20 11.39 24.57 50.77
C ALA A 20 12.56 24.53 49.76
N ALA A 21 12.52 25.47 48.81
CA ALA A 21 13.66 26.22 48.28
C ALA A 21 14.75 25.51 47.44
N SER A 22 14.71 25.87 46.15
CA SER A 22 15.77 26.66 45.46
C SER A 22 16.91 25.97 44.70
N ARG A 23 16.89 26.25 43.38
CA ARG A 23 17.98 26.65 42.46
C ARG A 23 18.82 25.57 41.77
N LYS A 24 18.64 25.56 40.43
CA LYS A 24 19.62 25.44 39.33
C LYS A 24 20.59 24.25 39.41
N LEU A 25 20.43 23.29 38.50
CA LEU A 25 21.34 23.10 37.35
C LEU A 25 20.78 22.03 36.41
N LEU A 26 20.86 22.32 35.11
CA LEU A 26 20.64 21.39 34.01
C LEU A 26 21.50 20.13 34.22
N ALA A 27 20.86 18.98 34.43
CA ALA A 27 21.52 17.68 34.35
C ALA A 27 21.04 17.00 33.08
N ALA A 28 21.89 17.06 32.07
CA ALA A 28 21.80 16.29 30.85
C ALA A 28 21.68 14.79 31.14
N LEU A 29 20.76 14.12 30.45
CA LEU A 29 20.79 12.69 30.22
C LEU A 29 19.88 12.36 29.03
N ALA A 30 20.36 12.69 27.84
CA ALA A 30 20.21 11.82 26.67
C ALA A 30 21.59 11.16 26.50
N PRO A 31 21.70 9.86 26.17
CA PRO A 31 21.20 9.41 24.88
C PRO A 31 20.69 7.95 24.80
N ALA A 32 20.11 7.64 23.64
CA ALA A 32 20.12 6.33 22.98
C ALA A 32 19.35 5.17 23.67
N ALA A 33 18.10 5.01 23.25
CA ALA A 33 17.60 3.68 22.93
C ALA A 33 17.35 3.65 21.42
N LEU A 34 18.39 3.23 20.69
CA LEU A 34 18.32 2.76 19.32
C LEU A 34 17.37 1.55 19.33
N ALA A 35 16.09 1.78 19.08
CA ALA A 35 15.19 0.72 18.71
C ALA A 35 15.55 0.35 17.26
N VAL A 36 16.53 -0.54 17.13
CA VAL A 36 16.72 -1.37 15.94
C VAL A 36 15.45 -2.21 15.83
N LEU A 37 14.42 -1.65 15.19
CA LEU A 37 13.36 -2.48 14.64
C LEU A 37 14.05 -3.31 13.59
N THR A 38 14.21 -4.59 13.92
CA THR A 38 14.63 -5.66 13.03
C THR A 38 13.97 -5.45 11.67
N ALA A 39 14.74 -4.89 10.74
CA ALA A 39 14.47 -5.05 9.33
C ALA A 39 14.32 -6.55 9.13
N CYS A 40 13.11 -7.01 8.81
CA CYS A 40 12.93 -8.34 8.25
C CYS A 40 13.89 -8.38 7.07
N SER A 41 15.03 -9.05 7.27
CA SER A 41 16.06 -9.21 6.26
C SER A 41 15.58 -10.30 5.30
N GLY A 42 14.41 -10.08 4.72
CA GLY A 42 14.07 -10.73 3.48
C GLY A 42 14.91 -10.06 2.41
N SER A 43 15.58 -10.86 1.59
CA SER A 43 16.39 -10.34 0.51
C SER A 43 15.56 -9.41 -0.39
N THR A 44 16.21 -8.52 -1.15
CA THR A 44 15.52 -7.70 -2.16
C THR A 44 14.66 -8.59 -3.07
N SER A 45 15.15 -9.79 -3.42
CA SER A 45 14.43 -10.79 -4.21
C SER A 45 13.15 -11.29 -3.53
N GLU A 46 13.17 -11.61 -2.22
CA GLU A 46 11.96 -12.04 -1.50
C GLU A 46 10.91 -10.93 -1.45
N SER A 47 11.34 -9.69 -1.17
CA SER A 47 10.43 -8.54 -1.14
C SER A 47 9.81 -8.26 -2.50
N VAL A 48 10.61 -8.38 -3.57
CA VAL A 48 10.13 -8.29 -4.96
C VAL A 48 9.18 -9.43 -5.27
N SER A 49 9.48 -10.67 -4.88
CA SER A 49 8.62 -11.83 -5.11
C SER A 49 7.24 -11.65 -4.50
N THR A 50 7.17 -11.19 -3.25
CA THR A 50 5.89 -10.87 -2.59
C THR A 50 5.13 -9.79 -3.34
N ALA A 51 5.81 -8.69 -3.70
CA ALA A 51 5.18 -7.60 -4.45
C ALA A 51 4.64 -8.04 -5.82
N VAL A 52 5.36 -8.92 -6.52
CA VAL A 52 4.92 -9.51 -7.80
C VAL A 52 3.69 -10.40 -7.59
N GLN A 53 3.68 -11.24 -6.55
CA GLN A 53 2.56 -12.12 -6.25
C GLN A 53 1.30 -11.33 -5.85
N ASP A 54 1.44 -10.30 -5.03
CA ASP A 54 0.34 -9.42 -4.61
C ASP A 54 -0.25 -8.69 -5.83
N THR A 55 0.62 -8.16 -6.70
CA THR A 55 0.20 -7.48 -7.94
C THR A 55 -0.46 -8.46 -8.91
N SER A 56 0.07 -9.67 -9.07
CA SER A 56 -0.52 -10.73 -9.90
C SER A 56 -1.93 -11.09 -9.42
N SER A 57 -2.12 -11.23 -8.10
CA SER A 57 -3.44 -11.47 -7.51
C SER A 57 -4.41 -10.31 -7.76
N ALA A 58 -3.92 -9.06 -7.68
CA ALA A 58 -4.70 -7.88 -7.98
C ALA A 58 -5.12 -7.81 -9.46
N VAL A 59 -4.20 -8.08 -10.39
CA VAL A 59 -4.46 -8.15 -11.83
C VAL A 59 -5.49 -9.24 -12.15
N ALA A 60 -5.32 -10.44 -11.59
CA ALA A 60 -6.29 -11.52 -11.78
C ALA A 60 -7.70 -11.13 -11.28
N THR A 61 -7.79 -10.49 -10.12
CA THR A 61 -9.06 -10.00 -9.55
C THR A 61 -9.71 -8.96 -10.47
N ALA A 62 -8.93 -8.02 -10.98
CA ALA A 62 -9.36 -6.99 -11.91
C ALA A 62 -9.93 -7.57 -13.22
N ARG A 63 -9.24 -8.56 -13.79
CA ARG A 63 -9.69 -9.28 -15.00
C ARG A 63 -10.99 -10.04 -14.76
N ILE A 64 -11.13 -10.70 -13.61
CA ILE A 64 -12.39 -11.37 -13.25
C ILE A 64 -13.53 -10.36 -13.21
N ALA A 65 -13.34 -9.19 -12.59
CA ALA A 65 -14.36 -8.16 -12.52
C ALA A 65 -14.74 -7.64 -13.92
N LEU A 66 -13.77 -7.31 -14.77
CA LEU A 66 -14.03 -6.88 -16.15
C LEU A 66 -14.82 -7.92 -16.96
N ARG A 67 -14.45 -9.19 -16.86
CA ARG A 67 -15.14 -10.27 -17.55
C ARG A 67 -16.57 -10.48 -17.03
N GLN A 68 -16.77 -10.32 -15.72
CA GLN A 68 -18.12 -10.35 -15.16
C GLN A 68 -18.97 -9.15 -15.60
N ASP A 69 -18.39 -7.97 -15.80
CA ASP A 69 -19.07 -6.82 -16.40
C ASP A 69 -19.47 -7.08 -17.86
N LEU A 70 -18.51 -7.55 -18.66
CA LEU A 70 -18.71 -7.97 -20.06
C LEU A 70 -19.84 -9.00 -20.20
N ASP A 71 -19.91 -9.94 -19.28
CA ASP A 71 -20.97 -10.97 -19.23
C ASP A 71 -22.31 -10.46 -18.65
N GLY A 72 -22.38 -9.20 -18.20
CA GLY A 72 -23.56 -8.62 -17.55
C GLY A 72 -23.85 -9.19 -16.15
N LYS A 73 -22.88 -9.85 -15.52
CA LYS A 73 -22.97 -10.48 -14.18
C LYS A 73 -22.55 -9.53 -13.05
N LEU A 74 -21.81 -8.48 -13.36
CA LEU A 74 -21.39 -7.43 -12.44
C LEU A 74 -21.85 -6.07 -12.97
N THR A 75 -22.14 -5.13 -12.07
CA THR A 75 -22.47 -3.75 -12.48
C THR A 75 -21.20 -2.96 -12.75
N ARG A 76 -21.23 -2.04 -13.71
CA ARG A 76 -20.10 -1.14 -14.02
C ARG A 76 -19.52 -0.43 -12.79
N ALA A 77 -20.38 -0.05 -11.84
CA ALA A 77 -19.96 0.58 -10.59
C ALA A 77 -19.16 -0.38 -9.69
N ALA A 78 -19.62 -1.63 -9.55
CA ALA A 78 -18.89 -2.64 -8.78
C ALA A 78 -17.57 -3.01 -9.47
N THR A 79 -17.55 -3.12 -10.80
CA THR A 79 -16.32 -3.32 -11.58
C THR A 79 -15.32 -2.18 -11.34
N ALA A 80 -15.79 -0.93 -11.37
CA ALA A 80 -14.94 0.23 -11.12
C ALA A 80 -14.33 0.21 -9.72
N THR A 81 -15.12 -0.11 -8.68
CA THR A 81 -14.59 -0.26 -7.31
C THR A 81 -13.54 -1.36 -7.23
N THR A 82 -13.78 -2.52 -7.85
CA THR A 82 -12.80 -3.61 -7.85
C THR A 82 -11.51 -3.24 -8.58
N LEU A 83 -11.59 -2.52 -9.71
CA LEU A 83 -10.39 -2.01 -10.39
C LEU A 83 -9.62 -1.01 -9.54
N ASP A 84 -10.32 -0.11 -8.84
CA ASP A 84 -9.69 0.89 -7.98
C ASP A 84 -8.97 0.23 -6.79
N ASP A 85 -9.61 -0.75 -6.14
CA ASP A 85 -9.01 -1.51 -5.02
C ASP A 85 -7.79 -2.33 -5.49
N ALA A 86 -7.91 -3.01 -6.63
CA ALA A 86 -6.81 -3.78 -7.21
C ALA A 86 -5.64 -2.88 -7.65
N LEU A 87 -5.92 -1.73 -8.25
CA LEU A 87 -4.88 -0.74 -8.58
C LEU A 87 -4.17 -0.22 -7.33
N LYS A 88 -4.91 0.03 -6.25
CA LYS A 88 -4.33 0.47 -4.98
C LYS A 88 -3.40 -0.59 -4.38
N GLU A 89 -3.76 -1.86 -4.48
CA GLU A 89 -2.90 -2.96 -4.05
C GLU A 89 -1.60 -2.99 -4.88
N ALA A 90 -1.71 -2.95 -6.21
CA ALA A 90 -0.55 -2.89 -7.11
C ALA A 90 0.37 -1.68 -6.82
N GLN A 91 -0.22 -0.51 -6.54
CA GLN A 91 0.54 0.68 -6.13
C GLN A 91 1.23 0.49 -4.78
N THR A 92 0.60 -0.21 -3.85
CA THR A 92 1.19 -0.54 -2.54
C THR A 92 2.40 -1.46 -2.71
N SER A 93 2.29 -2.49 -3.54
CA SER A 93 3.39 -3.39 -3.89
C SER A 93 4.55 -2.63 -4.56
N ARG A 94 4.24 -1.73 -5.52
CA ARG A 94 5.23 -0.85 -6.15
C ARG A 94 5.97 0.03 -5.14
N ASP A 95 5.24 0.68 -4.24
CA ASP A 95 5.82 1.53 -3.21
C ASP A 95 6.68 0.74 -2.23
N ALA A 96 6.33 -0.51 -1.95
CA ALA A 96 7.15 -1.41 -1.15
C ALA A 96 8.49 -1.71 -1.85
N VAL A 97 8.46 -2.05 -3.14
CA VAL A 97 9.67 -2.29 -3.94
C VAL A 97 10.53 -1.02 -4.04
N LEU A 98 9.92 0.15 -4.23
CA LEU A 98 10.64 1.43 -4.33
C LEU A 98 11.41 1.77 -3.05
N LYS A 99 10.89 1.36 -1.89
CA LYS A 99 11.50 1.62 -0.57
C LYS A 99 12.61 0.63 -0.20
N LEU A 100 12.85 -0.39 -1.01
CA LEU A 100 13.94 -1.34 -0.77
C LEU A 100 15.28 -0.62 -0.81
N SER A 101 16.22 -1.12 -0.02
CA SER A 101 17.62 -0.69 0.03
C SER A 101 18.53 -1.80 -0.50
N PRO A 102 18.80 -1.83 -1.82
CA PRO A 102 19.61 -2.86 -2.46
C PRO A 102 21.03 -2.93 -1.89
N ALA A 103 21.53 -4.14 -1.58
CA ALA A 103 22.87 -4.33 -1.03
C ALA A 103 23.97 -4.35 -2.12
N GLY A 104 23.60 -4.69 -3.36
CA GLY A 104 24.53 -4.84 -4.48
C GLY A 104 23.95 -4.43 -5.84
N GLN A 105 24.76 -4.56 -6.90
CA GLN A 105 24.32 -4.23 -8.25
C GLN A 105 23.18 -5.15 -8.72
N GLU A 106 23.29 -6.44 -8.41
CA GLU A 106 22.27 -7.43 -8.73
C GLU A 106 20.90 -7.10 -8.10
N ASP A 107 20.90 -6.69 -6.83
CA ASP A 107 19.67 -6.26 -6.14
C ASP A 107 19.09 -5.00 -6.79
N ARG A 108 19.94 -4.04 -7.19
CA ARG A 108 19.50 -2.82 -7.89
C ARG A 108 18.86 -3.15 -9.24
N ASP A 109 19.46 -4.06 -9.99
CA ASP A 109 18.95 -4.48 -11.29
C ASP A 109 17.62 -5.24 -11.14
N THR A 110 17.48 -6.03 -10.07
CA THR A 110 16.24 -6.74 -9.72
C THR A 110 15.14 -5.75 -9.32
N GLN A 111 15.44 -4.80 -8.44
CA GLN A 111 14.51 -3.74 -8.03
C GLN A 111 14.04 -2.91 -9.23
N LYS A 112 14.97 -2.52 -10.11
CA LYS A 112 14.66 -1.72 -11.31
C LYS A 112 13.70 -2.45 -12.25
N GLN A 113 14.00 -3.71 -12.57
CA GLN A 113 13.13 -4.53 -13.42
C GLN A 113 11.74 -4.73 -12.80
N ALA A 114 11.68 -4.95 -11.49
CA ALA A 114 10.42 -5.05 -10.79
C ALA A 114 9.59 -3.77 -10.88
N LEU A 115 10.19 -2.60 -10.66
CA LEU A 115 9.50 -1.33 -10.80
C LEU A 115 8.99 -1.08 -12.22
N GLU A 116 9.76 -1.47 -13.23
CA GLU A 116 9.35 -1.36 -14.63
C GLU A 116 8.10 -2.20 -14.94
N VAL A 117 8.06 -3.46 -14.49
CA VAL A 117 6.89 -4.33 -14.66
C VAL A 117 5.69 -3.82 -13.85
N LEU A 118 5.90 -3.34 -12.63
CA LEU A 118 4.83 -2.76 -11.81
C LEU A 118 4.27 -1.46 -12.42
N ASP A 119 5.11 -0.65 -13.08
CA ASP A 119 4.68 0.51 -13.84
C ASP A 119 3.84 0.11 -15.07
N GLN A 120 4.20 -0.97 -15.77
CA GLN A 120 3.39 -1.54 -16.85
C GLN A 120 2.03 -2.03 -16.34
N CYS A 121 1.98 -2.66 -15.17
CA CYS A 121 0.73 -3.06 -14.53
C CYS A 121 -0.18 -1.86 -14.27
N ALA A 122 0.38 -0.77 -13.72
CA ALA A 122 -0.38 0.47 -13.48
C ALA A 122 -0.94 1.07 -14.78
N ALA A 123 -0.21 0.98 -15.90
CA ALA A 123 -0.70 1.37 -17.21
C ALA A 123 -1.84 0.47 -17.72
N GLY A 124 -1.76 -0.85 -17.49
CA GLY A 124 -2.83 -1.79 -17.78
C GLY A 124 -4.11 -1.46 -17.02
N PHE A 125 -4.00 -1.20 -15.71
CA PHE A 125 -5.12 -0.72 -14.89
C PHE A 125 -5.71 0.61 -15.39
N ALA A 126 -4.88 1.56 -15.81
CA ALA A 126 -5.35 2.82 -16.37
C ALA A 126 -6.18 2.59 -17.64
N THR A 127 -5.74 1.68 -18.51
CA THR A 127 -6.48 1.29 -19.72
C THR A 127 -7.80 0.60 -19.38
N ALA A 128 -7.81 -0.33 -18.42
CA ALA A 128 -9.02 -0.97 -17.94
C ALA A 128 -10.05 0.03 -17.37
N ARG A 129 -9.59 1.01 -16.58
CA ARG A 129 -10.45 2.07 -16.03
C ARG A 129 -10.99 3.01 -17.12
N ALA A 130 -10.14 3.38 -18.09
CA ALA A 130 -10.57 4.17 -19.23
C ALA A 130 -11.65 3.44 -20.06
N SER A 131 -11.55 2.11 -20.15
CA SER A 131 -12.53 1.27 -20.84
C SER A 131 -13.90 1.26 -20.15
N LEU A 132 -13.91 1.31 -18.82
CA LEU A 132 -15.14 1.50 -18.03
C LEU A 132 -15.69 2.93 -18.07
N ALA A 133 -14.92 3.93 -18.46
CA ALA A 133 -15.41 5.30 -18.56
C ALA A 133 -15.88 5.66 -19.98
N SER A 134 -15.52 4.83 -20.97
CA SER A 134 -15.75 5.11 -22.38
C SER A 134 -17.16 4.70 -22.79
N ASP A 135 -17.93 5.66 -23.30
CA ASP A 135 -19.24 5.40 -23.92
C ASP A 135 -19.19 5.52 -25.44
N THR A 136 -18.25 6.30 -25.99
CA THR A 136 -17.97 6.39 -27.44
C THR A 136 -16.52 6.78 -27.72
N GLY A 137 -15.82 5.99 -28.55
CA GLY A 137 -14.50 6.35 -29.13
C GLY A 137 -13.26 6.17 -28.26
N GLY A 138 -13.40 5.67 -27.02
CA GLY A 138 -12.28 5.24 -26.17
C GLY A 138 -12.04 3.72 -26.23
N PRO A 139 -11.07 3.20 -25.45
CA PRO A 139 -10.79 1.77 -25.42
C PRO A 139 -12.03 0.97 -24.98
N SER A 140 -12.18 -0.21 -25.56
CA SER A 140 -13.26 -1.15 -25.24
C SER A 140 -12.95 -1.92 -23.96
N LEU A 141 -13.96 -2.50 -23.31
CA LEU A 141 -13.74 -3.39 -22.16
C LEU A 141 -12.82 -4.57 -22.48
N SER A 142 -12.84 -5.04 -23.74
CA SER A 142 -11.91 -6.07 -24.22
C SER A 142 -10.47 -5.55 -24.25
N ASP A 143 -10.25 -4.31 -24.69
CA ASP A 143 -8.92 -3.67 -24.69
C ASP A 143 -8.40 -3.53 -23.24
N GLY A 144 -9.31 -3.28 -22.29
CA GLY A 144 -9.01 -3.29 -20.86
C GLY A 144 -8.59 -4.66 -20.32
N ASP A 145 -9.29 -5.75 -20.68
CA ASP A 145 -8.92 -7.12 -20.29
C ASP A 145 -7.60 -7.55 -20.93
N GLU A 146 -7.36 -7.17 -22.19
CA GLU A 146 -6.11 -7.43 -22.92
C GLU A 146 -4.94 -6.71 -22.25
N ALA A 147 -5.06 -5.42 -21.93
CA ALA A 147 -4.01 -4.67 -21.25
C ALA A 147 -3.67 -5.25 -19.85
N LEU A 148 -4.66 -5.80 -19.14
CA LEU A 148 -4.40 -6.53 -17.88
C LEU A 148 -3.83 -7.94 -18.11
N ALA A 149 -4.13 -8.58 -19.25
CA ALA A 149 -3.52 -9.84 -19.63
C ALA A 149 -2.02 -9.65 -19.91
N ASP A 150 -1.65 -8.63 -20.69
CA ASP A 150 -0.25 -8.30 -20.97
C ASP A 150 0.52 -7.98 -19.67
N ALA A 151 -0.13 -7.26 -18.73
CA ALA A 151 0.44 -7.01 -17.42
C ALA A 151 0.66 -8.31 -16.60
N GLN A 152 -0.28 -9.26 -16.68
CA GLN A 152 -0.13 -10.57 -16.05
C GLN A 152 1.06 -11.33 -16.64
N ASP A 153 1.21 -11.35 -17.96
CA ASP A 153 2.31 -12.05 -18.63
C ASP A 153 3.67 -11.44 -18.23
N ALA A 154 3.76 -10.11 -18.13
CA ALA A 154 4.96 -9.44 -17.65
C ALA A 154 5.31 -9.77 -16.19
N LEU A 155 4.30 -9.94 -15.32
CA LEU A 155 4.49 -10.38 -13.94
C LEU A 155 4.95 -11.83 -13.88
N ASP A 156 4.38 -12.71 -14.70
CA ASP A 156 4.74 -14.12 -14.77
C ASP A 156 6.20 -14.28 -15.24
N ASP A 157 6.62 -13.53 -16.26
CA ASP A 157 8.00 -13.48 -16.74
C ASP A 157 8.98 -13.00 -15.66
N LEU A 158 8.59 -11.98 -14.89
CA LEU A 158 9.40 -11.49 -13.78
C LEU A 158 9.47 -12.51 -12.63
N SER A 159 8.36 -13.15 -12.30
CA SER A 159 8.29 -14.16 -11.22
C SER A 159 9.23 -15.33 -11.50
N GLN A 160 9.29 -15.80 -12.75
CA GLN A 160 10.20 -16.88 -13.16
C GLN A 160 11.66 -16.47 -13.00
N LYS A 161 12.01 -15.22 -13.32
CA LYS A 161 13.38 -14.70 -13.17
C LYS A 161 13.80 -14.56 -11.72
N VAL A 162 12.90 -14.05 -10.86
CA VAL A 162 13.19 -13.83 -9.43
C VAL A 162 13.22 -15.15 -8.67
N GLY A 163 12.35 -16.11 -9.02
CA GLY A 163 12.28 -17.43 -8.38
C GLY A 163 13.30 -18.46 -8.87
N SER A 164 14.01 -18.21 -9.96
CA SER A 164 15.07 -19.10 -10.48
C SER A 164 16.47 -18.84 -9.90
N LYS A 165 16.60 -17.93 -8.93
CA LYS A 165 17.86 -17.57 -8.27
C LYS A 165 18.12 -18.34 -6.98
#